data_AF-E2C4V8-F1
#
_entry.id   AF-E2C4V8-F1
#
_cell.length_a   1.000
_cell.length_b   1.000
_cell.length_c   1.000
_cell.angle_alpha   90.00
_cell.angle_beta   90.00
_cell.angle_gamma   90.00
#
_symmetry.space_group_name_H-M   'P 1'
#
loop_
_entity.id
_entity.type
_entity.pdbx_description
1 polymer ?
#
loop_
_entity_poly.entity_id
_entity_poly.type
_entity_poly.pdbx_seq_one_letter_code
_entity_poly.pdbx_strand_id
1 'polypeptide(L)' 'PSDYHLFRSMTHGLAGQHLANFEEVQNWLDEWFRSKDASFYRRGIHVLPERWQKCVASEGRYF' A
#
# COMPACT_ATOMS: atom_id res chain seq x y z
N PRO A 1 6.14 -4.30 -2.63
CA PRO A 1 4.70 -4.02 -2.88
C PRO A 1 4.03 -3.33 -1.70
N SER A 2 4.35 -3.77 -0.48
CA SER A 2 3.81 -3.18 0.76
C SER A 2 4.04 -1.67 0.82
N ASP A 3 5.29 -1.18 0.74
CA ASP A 3 5.54 0.26 0.84
C ASP A 3 4.88 1.08 -0.27
N TYR A 4 5.18 0.75 -1.52
CA TYR A 4 4.81 1.62 -2.64
C TYR A 4 3.32 1.59 -3.02
N HIS A 5 2.58 0.56 -2.59
CA HIS A 5 1.18 0.34 -2.96
C HIS A 5 0.29 0.24 -1.73
N LEU A 6 0.53 -0.75 -0.86
CA LEU A 6 -0.33 -1.02 0.30
C LEU A 6 -0.28 0.13 1.31
N PHE A 7 0.91 0.41 1.86
CA PHE A 7 1.13 1.46 2.84
C PHE A 7 0.95 2.83 2.23
N ARG A 8 1.37 3.07 0.99
CA ARG A 8 1.04 4.30 0.27
C ARG A 8 -0.47 4.58 0.28
N SER A 9 -1.30 3.60 -0.07
CA SER A 9 -2.75 3.77 -0.03
C SER A 9 -3.30 3.88 1.41
N MET A 10 -2.69 3.18 2.36
CA MET A 10 -3.09 3.19 3.77
C MET A 10 -2.81 4.55 4.42
N THR A 11 -1.67 5.17 4.13
CA THR A 11 -1.32 6.51 4.61
C THR A 11 -2.37 7.54 4.19
N HIS A 12 -2.90 7.44 2.97
CA HIS A 12 -4.01 8.29 2.53
C HIS A 12 -5.30 8.02 3.31
N GLY A 13 -5.59 6.77 3.67
CA GLY A 13 -6.76 6.44 4.49
C GLY A 13 -6.63 6.86 5.96
N LEU A 14 -5.40 6.80 6.50
CA LEU A 14 -5.08 7.22 7.86
C LEU A 14 -5.00 8.74 8.01
N ALA A 15 -4.81 9.47 6.92
CA ALA A 15 -4.70 10.92 6.96
C ALA A 15 -5.96 11.55 7.57
N GLY A 16 -5.79 12.23 8.71
CA GLY A 16 -6.89 12.87 9.44
C GLY A 16 -7.67 11.95 10.39
N GLN A 17 -7.31 10.68 10.51
CA GLN A 17 -7.89 9.79 11.52
C GLN A 17 -7.27 10.06 12.89
N HIS A 18 -8.10 10.12 13.93
CA HIS A 18 -7.65 10.15 15.31
C HIS A 18 -8.08 8.86 16.01
N LEU A 19 -7.12 7.98 16.27
CA LEU A 19 -7.35 6.68 16.91
C LEU A 19 -6.80 6.75 18.33
N ALA A 20 -7.68 6.62 19.32
CA ALA A 20 -7.37 6.92 20.71
C ALA A 20 -6.71 5.76 21.46
N ASN A 21 -6.86 4.52 20.97
CA ASN A 21 -6.36 3.32 21.62
C ASN A 21 -6.04 2.22 20.59
N PHE A 22 -5.46 1.12 21.08
CA PHE A 22 -5.04 0.00 20.25
C PHE A 22 -6.21 -0.72 19.57
N GLU A 23 -7.36 -0.85 20.25
CA GLU A 23 -8.54 -1.52 19.69
C GLU A 23 -9.11 -0.75 18.48
N GLU A 24 -9.16 0.58 18.56
CA GLU A 24 -9.54 1.44 17.43
C GLU A 24 -8.57 1.28 16.24
N VAL A 25 -7.26 1.14 16.49
CA VAL A 25 -6.28 0.86 15.43
C VAL A 25 -6.54 -0.50 14.78
N GLN A 26 -6.81 -1.54 15.57
CA GLN A 26 -7.10 -2.88 15.05
C GLN A 26 -8.39 -2.88 14.20
N ASN A 27 -9.46 -2.28 14.72
CA ASN A 27 -10.74 -2.20 14.01
C ASN A 27 -10.61 -1.42 12.70
N TRP A 28 -9.91 -0.29 12.72
CA TRP A 28 -9.68 0.51 11.51
C TRP A 28 -8.88 -0.27 10.46
N LEU A 29 -7.82 -0.99 10.87
CA LEU A 29 -7.03 -1.82 9.96
C LEU A 29 -7.87 -2.94 9.34
N ASP A 30 -8.65 -3.64 10.17
CA ASP A 30 -9.55 -4.71 9.72
C ASP A 30 -10.56 -4.22 8.69
N GLU A 31 -11.23 -3.10 8.96
CA GLU A 31 -12.16 -2.46 8.03
C GLU A 31 -11.46 -2.00 6.76
N TRP A 32 -10.28 -1.39 6.88
CA TRP A 32 -9.52 -0.90 5.74
C TRP A 32 -9.12 -2.04 4.80
N PHE A 33 -8.62 -3.16 5.33
CA PHE A 33 -8.30 -4.34 4.52
C PHE A 33 -9.54 -4.96 3.88
N ARG A 34 -10.65 -5.10 4.63
CA ARG A 34 -11.93 -5.60 4.08
C ARG A 34 -12.49 -4.70 2.98
N SER A 35 -12.21 -3.39 3.02
CA SER A 35 -12.64 -2.44 1.99
C SER A 35 -11.93 -2.62 0.64
N LYS A 36 -10.81 -3.36 0.59
CA LYS A 36 -10.03 -3.55 -0.64
C LYS A 36 -10.45 -4.83 -1.33
N ASP A 37 -10.74 -4.70 -2.62
CA ASP A 37 -11.08 -5.82 -3.46
C ASP A 37 -9.81 -6.60 -3.89
N ALA A 38 -9.98 -7.85 -4.34
CA ALA A 38 -8.86 -8.70 -4.75
C ALA A 38 -7.99 -8.07 -5.87
N SER A 39 -8.58 -7.25 -6.74
CA SER A 39 -7.84 -6.58 -7.82
C SER A 39 -6.89 -5.50 -7.28
N PHE A 40 -7.18 -4.89 -6.13
CA PHE A 40 -6.25 -3.96 -5.48
C PHE A 40 -4.92 -4.64 -5.15
N TYR A 41 -4.95 -5.80 -4.50
CA TYR A 41 -3.75 -6.57 -4.17
C TYR A 41 -3.06 -7.09 -5.43
N ARG A 42 -3.84 -7.62 -6.38
CA ARG A 42 -3.32 -8.11 -7.66
C ARG A 42 -2.56 -7.01 -8.40
N ARG A 43 -3.12 -5.80 -8.52
CA ARG A 43 -2.43 -4.66 -9.15
C ARG A 43 -1.10 -4.36 -8.48
N GLY A 44 -1.06 -4.33 -7.14
CA GLY A 44 0.17 -4.09 -6.38
C GLY A 44 1.28 -5.11 -6.64
N ILE A 45 0.96 -6.34 -7.02
CA ILE A 45 1.96 -7.36 -7.40
C ILE A 45 2.29 -7.27 -8.89
N HIS A 46 1.28 -7.11 -9.75
CA HIS A 46 1.45 -7.10 -11.20
C HIS A 46 2.25 -5.90 -11.74
N VAL A 47 2.42 -4.83 -10.96
CA VAL A 47 3.26 -3.67 -11.32
C VAL A 47 4.76 -3.93 -11.06
N LEU A 48 5.12 -5.02 -10.37
CA LEU A 48 6.53 -5.35 -10.08
C LEU A 48 7.42 -5.46 -11.33
N PRO A 49 7.02 -6.14 -12.42
CA PRO A 49 7.86 -6.24 -13.61
C PRO A 49 8.20 -4.87 -14.23
N GLU A 50 7.25 -3.95 -14.30
CA GLU A 50 7.46 -2.59 -14.78
C GLU A 50 8.46 -1.84 -13.88
N ARG A 51 8.33 -2.01 -12.56
CA ARG A 51 9.25 -1.41 -11.58
C ARG A 51 10.67 -1.98 -11.69
N TRP A 52 10.80 -3.27 -11.92
CA TRP A 52 12.11 -3.89 -12.15
C TRP A 52 12.75 -3.38 -13.44
N GLN A 53 11.97 -3.24 -14.52
CA GLN A 53 12.44 -2.64 -15.76
C GLN A 53 12.93 -1.21 -15.55
N LYS A 54 12.19 -0.38 -14.80
CA LYS A 54 12.62 0.99 -14.45
C LYS A 54 13.89 1.01 -13.60
N CYS A 55 14.04 0.08 -12.66
CA CYS A 55 15.27 -0.07 -11.87
C CYS A 55 16.48 -0.37 -12.76
N VAL A 56 16.35 -1.33 -13.68
CA VAL A 56 17.42 -1.68 -14.62
C VAL A 56 17.75 -0.51 -15.55
N ALA A 57 16.74 0.14 -16.12
CA ALA A 57 16.92 1.32 -16.98
C ALA A 57 17.55 2.51 -16.24
N SER A 58 17.38 2.58 -14.92
CA SER A 58 17.96 3.62 -14.06
C SER A 58 19.32 3.22 -13.47
N GLU A 59 19.93 2.13 -13.93
CA GLU A 59 21.20 1.59 -13.41
C GLU A 59 21.16 1.39 -11.88
N GLY A 60 20.01 0.95 -11.35
CA GLY A 60 19.81 0.74 -9.92
C GLY A 60 19.51 2.00 -9.10
N ARG A 61 19.41 3.18 -9.71
CA ARG A 61 18.95 4.40 -9.03
C ARG A 61 17.43 4.37 -8.78
N TYR A 62 16.97 5.21 -7.86
CA TYR A 62 15.54 5.46 -7.66
C TYR A 62 14.89 6.06 -8.91
N PHE A 63 13.61 5.76 -9.11
CA PHE A 63 12.79 6.15 -10.27
C PHE A 63 11.34 6.47 -9.86
#